data_AF-A0A6J4JSD1-F1
#
_entry.id   AF-A0A6J4JSD1-F1
#
_cell.length_a   1.000
_cell.length_b   1.000
_cell.length_c   1.000
_cell.angle_alpha   90.00
_cell.angle_beta   90.00
_cell.angle_gamma   90.00
#
_symmetry.space_group_name_H-M   'P 1'
#
loop_
_entity.id
_entity.type
_entity.pdbx_description
1 polymer ?
#
loop_
_entity_poly.entity_id
_entity_poly.type
_entity_poly.pdbx_seq_one_letter_code
_entity_poly.pdbx_strand_id
1 'polypeptide(L)'
;MGTEQPGNGRGAEKASRFAYHGDEPEEGGVRSVGSSPRGVAGAPGPAERLLDISELARTLGMRYTHRFHIPPYPEKDIDYAGPLEGEVTLTNTGALLLLRGHVAADLALECGRCLARTVQPVEAELEEEFDLVTAHNAFHQEEVQAVDEDSPASVIKGNVLDLGDLLRQNLLLAAPLQPLCSEECPGIPLNEESAAAGDSGAGRGDDNPLRRLADLLAAQRGDDDTKSEER
;
A
#
# COMPACT_ATOMS: atom_id res chain seq x y z
N MET A 1 15.98 69.16 -33.88
CA MET A 1 15.24 68.54 -35.00
C MET A 1 15.19 67.05 -34.64
N GLY A 2 14.15 66.48 -34.01
CA GLY A 2 12.71 66.60 -34.24
C GLY A 2 12.24 65.33 -34.98
N THR A 3 11.14 64.75 -34.49
CA THR A 3 10.37 63.55 -34.95
C THR A 3 10.82 62.21 -34.33
N GLU A 4 9.99 61.31 -33.80
CA GLU A 4 8.56 61.23 -33.38
C GLU A 4 8.38 59.86 -32.65
N GLN A 5 7.39 59.75 -31.76
CA GLN A 5 6.96 58.55 -30.98
C GLN A 5 6.06 57.61 -31.85
N PRO A 6 5.28 56.57 -31.37
CA PRO A 6 4.98 56.06 -30.01
C PRO A 6 4.74 54.52 -29.80
N GLY A 7 4.48 54.14 -28.53
CA GLY A 7 3.53 53.09 -28.09
C GLY A 7 4.14 51.74 -27.63
N ASN A 8 3.60 50.95 -26.69
CA ASN A 8 2.49 51.02 -25.74
C ASN A 8 2.57 49.74 -24.82
N GLY A 9 1.98 49.77 -23.61
CA GLY A 9 1.62 48.61 -22.77
C GLY A 9 2.65 48.23 -21.69
N ARG A 10 2.51 48.52 -20.38
CA ARG A 10 1.50 48.05 -19.38
C ARG A 10 1.17 46.57 -19.60
N GLY A 11 1.44 45.62 -18.71
CA GLY A 11 1.61 45.62 -17.26
C GLY A 11 0.77 44.48 -16.69
N ALA A 12 1.23 43.86 -15.58
CA ALA A 12 0.46 43.12 -14.57
C ALA A 12 1.05 41.73 -14.24
N GLU A 13 1.88 41.72 -13.19
CA GLU A 13 1.90 40.63 -12.21
C GLU A 13 0.48 40.45 -11.64
N LYS A 14 0.01 39.20 -11.56
CA LYS A 14 -1.07 38.82 -10.64
C LYS A 14 -0.79 37.46 -10.04
N ALA A 15 -0.61 37.48 -8.72
CA ALA A 15 -0.72 36.36 -7.82
C ALA A 15 -2.12 35.72 -7.94
N SER A 16 -2.17 34.40 -8.07
CA SER A 16 -3.39 33.61 -7.93
C SER A 16 -3.54 33.16 -6.48
N ARG A 17 -4.46 33.85 -5.82
CA ARG A 17 -5.05 33.58 -4.51
C ARG A 17 -6.30 32.74 -4.81
N PHE A 18 -6.36 31.47 -4.41
CA PHE A 18 -7.61 30.71 -4.42
C PHE A 18 -8.05 30.46 -2.98
N ALA A 19 -9.28 30.92 -2.72
CA ALA A 19 -9.89 31.05 -1.42
C ALA A 19 -10.58 29.75 -1.01
N TYR A 20 -10.39 29.35 0.24
CA TYR A 20 -11.28 28.43 0.93
C TYR A 20 -12.54 29.20 1.34
N HIS A 21 -13.67 28.86 0.75
CA HIS A 21 -14.98 29.17 1.32
C HIS A 21 -15.42 27.96 2.13
N GLY A 22 -15.64 28.18 3.43
CA GLY A 22 -16.29 27.22 4.32
C GLY A 22 -17.80 27.40 4.29
N ASP A 23 -18.50 26.28 4.33
CA ASP A 23 -19.90 26.15 4.72
C ASP A 23 -20.02 24.86 5.55
N GLU A 24 -20.46 25.00 6.79
CA GLU A 24 -21.01 23.94 7.66
C GLU A 24 -22.50 24.28 7.93
N PRO A 25 -23.30 23.43 8.57
CA PRO A 25 -23.75 22.11 8.15
C PRO A 25 -25.31 22.04 8.13
N GLU A 26 -25.92 21.06 7.44
CA GLU A 26 -27.33 20.73 7.64
C GLU A 26 -27.50 19.26 8.04
N GLU A 27 -28.31 19.07 9.09
CA GLU A 27 -28.63 17.80 9.75
C GLU A 27 -29.57 16.91 8.92
N GLY A 28 -29.49 15.60 9.16
CA GLY A 28 -30.66 14.72 9.11
C GLY A 28 -30.70 13.73 7.94
N GLY A 29 -30.36 12.47 8.24
CA GLY A 29 -30.74 11.34 7.41
C GLY A 29 -29.82 10.15 7.56
N VAL A 30 -30.03 9.34 8.61
CA VAL A 30 -29.40 8.02 8.74
C VAL A 30 -29.90 7.14 7.59
N ARG A 31 -29.11 7.06 6.52
CA ARG A 31 -29.36 6.14 5.41
C ARG A 31 -28.83 4.77 5.83
N SER A 32 -29.75 3.89 6.22
CA SER A 32 -29.51 2.46 6.25
C SER A 32 -29.13 2.00 4.84
N VAL A 33 -27.84 1.77 4.61
CA VAL A 33 -27.38 1.10 3.39
C VAL A 33 -27.74 -0.37 3.51
N GLY A 34 -28.89 -0.70 2.93
CA GLY A 34 -29.31 -2.06 2.69
C GLY A 34 -28.30 -2.79 1.81
N SER A 35 -28.02 -4.03 2.21
CA SER A 35 -27.61 -5.17 1.39
C SER A 35 -26.88 -4.88 0.07
N SER A 36 -25.56 -5.12 0.12
CA SER A 36 -24.69 -5.55 -0.99
C SER A 36 -25.44 -5.98 -2.26
N PRO A 37 -25.28 -5.28 -3.40
CA PRO A 37 -25.65 -5.85 -4.67
C PRO A 37 -24.60 -6.90 -5.02
N ARG A 38 -25.00 -8.17 -4.94
CA ARG A 38 -24.32 -9.28 -5.61
C ARG A 38 -24.38 -9.04 -7.12
N GLY A 39 -23.37 -8.36 -7.64
CA GLY A 39 -23.06 -8.26 -9.06
C GLY A 39 -21.60 -8.61 -9.24
N VAL A 40 -21.25 -9.89 -9.17
CA VAL A 40 -19.96 -10.38 -9.65
C VAL A 40 -19.96 -10.21 -11.17
N ALA A 41 -19.55 -9.02 -11.63
CA ALA A 41 -18.71 -8.96 -12.82
C ALA A 41 -17.57 -9.95 -12.52
N GLY A 42 -17.44 -10.99 -13.35
CA GLY A 42 -16.45 -12.03 -13.13
C GLY A 42 -15.10 -11.38 -12.82
N ALA A 43 -14.43 -11.85 -11.76
CA ALA A 43 -13.09 -11.38 -11.43
C ALA A 43 -12.27 -11.36 -12.73
N PRO A 44 -11.55 -10.27 -13.03
CA PRO A 44 -10.77 -10.18 -14.25
C PRO A 44 -9.89 -11.43 -14.36
N GLY A 45 -9.89 -12.04 -15.54
CA GLY A 45 -9.03 -13.17 -15.80
C GLY A 45 -7.57 -12.76 -15.62
N PRO A 46 -6.66 -13.69 -15.29
CA PRO A 46 -5.24 -13.37 -15.10
C PRO A 46 -4.62 -12.65 -16.31
N ALA A 47 -5.17 -12.78 -17.52
CA ALA A 47 -4.66 -12.13 -18.72
C ALA A 47 -4.69 -10.59 -18.69
N GLU A 48 -5.61 -9.95 -17.97
CA GLU A 48 -5.72 -8.46 -17.95
C GLU A 48 -4.65 -7.79 -17.09
N ARG A 49 -3.96 -8.57 -16.25
CA ARG A 49 -2.88 -8.12 -15.34
C ARG A 49 -1.49 -8.58 -15.78
N LEU A 50 -1.40 -9.35 -16.86
CA LEU A 50 -0.13 -9.88 -17.36
C LEU A 50 0.33 -9.08 -18.57
N LEU A 51 1.57 -8.61 -18.52
CA LEU A 51 2.17 -7.83 -19.59
C LEU A 51 3.36 -8.59 -20.19
N ASP A 52 3.27 -8.90 -21.48
CA ASP A 52 4.40 -9.48 -22.23
C ASP A 52 5.43 -8.37 -22.51
N ILE A 53 6.62 -8.54 -21.95
CA ILE A 53 7.74 -7.61 -22.06
C ILE A 53 8.85 -8.12 -22.99
N SER A 54 8.62 -9.21 -23.74
CA SER A 54 9.63 -9.86 -24.60
C SER A 54 10.24 -8.90 -25.62
N GLU A 55 9.40 -8.13 -26.32
CA GLU A 55 9.85 -7.18 -27.34
C GLU A 55 10.60 -5.99 -26.72
N LEU A 56 10.11 -5.55 -25.56
CA LEU A 56 10.68 -4.45 -24.80
C LEU A 56 12.07 -4.81 -24.26
N ALA A 57 12.23 -6.00 -23.70
CA ALA A 57 13.50 -6.50 -23.19
C ALA A 57 14.55 -6.68 -24.29
N ARG A 58 14.14 -6.98 -25.53
CA ARG A 58 15.05 -7.18 -26.67
C ARG A 58 15.45 -5.90 -27.39
N THR A 59 14.71 -4.81 -27.18
CA THR A 59 14.91 -3.55 -27.92
C THR A 59 15.49 -2.48 -27.03
N LEU A 60 16.80 -2.26 -27.14
CA LEU A 60 17.52 -1.22 -26.39
C LEU A 60 16.88 0.16 -26.59
N GLY A 61 16.65 0.90 -25.50
CA GLY A 61 16.07 2.23 -25.51
C GLY A 61 14.57 2.26 -25.79
N MET A 62 13.92 1.10 -26.00
CA MET A 62 12.48 1.04 -26.18
C MET A 62 11.76 1.45 -24.89
N ARG A 63 10.70 2.23 -25.06
CA ARG A 63 9.83 2.69 -23.99
C ARG A 63 8.39 2.30 -24.32
N TYR A 64 7.71 1.71 -23.35
CA TYR A 64 6.32 1.30 -23.49
C TYR A 64 5.51 1.79 -22.30
N THR A 65 4.38 2.45 -22.57
CA THR A 65 3.47 2.96 -21.54
C THR A 65 2.17 2.19 -21.61
N HIS A 66 1.76 1.64 -20.47
CA HIS A 66 0.55 0.85 -20.31
C HIS A 66 -0.37 1.52 -19.29
N ARG A 67 -1.57 1.88 -19.75
CA ARG A 67 -2.67 2.32 -18.88
C ARG A 67 -3.56 1.14 -18.57
N PHE A 68 -3.97 1.03 -17.32
CA PHE A 68 -4.80 -0.07 -16.86
C PHE A 68 -6.00 0.44 -16.07
N HIS A 69 -7.09 -0.32 -16.18
CA HIS A 69 -8.28 -0.21 -15.37
C HIS A 69 -8.68 -1.64 -15.04
N ILE A 70 -8.31 -2.09 -13.84
CA ILE A 70 -8.42 -3.49 -13.44
C ILE A 70 -9.58 -3.59 -12.44
N PRO A 71 -10.64 -4.38 -12.72
CA PRO A 71 -11.71 -4.56 -11.76
C PRO A 71 -11.22 -5.28 -10.50
N PRO A 72 -11.89 -5.13 -9.35
CA PRO A 72 -11.46 -5.75 -8.10
C PRO A 72 -11.43 -7.28 -8.25
N TYR A 73 -10.33 -7.89 -7.78
CA TYR A 73 -10.11 -9.33 -7.79
C TYR A 73 -9.79 -9.84 -6.38
N PRO A 74 -10.13 -11.10 -6.06
CA PRO A 74 -9.83 -11.65 -4.74
C PRO A 74 -8.34 -11.89 -4.59
N GLU A 75 -7.76 -11.36 -3.51
CA GLU A 75 -6.36 -11.50 -3.17
C GLU A 75 -6.25 -11.77 -1.66
N LYS A 76 -5.19 -12.45 -1.20
CA LYS A 76 -5.17 -12.97 0.18
C LYS A 76 -5.09 -11.90 1.26
N ASP A 77 -4.33 -10.84 0.99
CA ASP A 77 -3.88 -9.89 2.03
C ASP A 77 -4.43 -8.48 1.80
N ILE A 78 -5.25 -8.27 0.77
CA ILE A 78 -5.81 -6.97 0.41
C ILE A 78 -7.27 -7.14 -0.08
N ASP A 79 -8.17 -6.33 0.44
CA ASP A 79 -9.57 -6.27 0.02
C ASP A 79 -9.79 -5.00 -0.83
N TYR A 80 -10.02 -5.16 -2.13
CA TYR A 80 -10.35 -4.03 -3.01
C TYR A 80 -11.85 -3.68 -2.94
N ALA A 81 -12.17 -2.41 -2.66
CA ALA A 81 -13.53 -1.87 -2.65
C ALA A 81 -13.95 -1.28 -4.00
N GLY A 82 -12.99 -1.06 -4.90
CA GLY A 82 -13.17 -0.49 -6.23
C GLY A 82 -12.12 -0.99 -7.24
N PRO A 83 -12.17 -0.52 -8.49
CA PRO A 83 -11.17 -0.84 -9.49
C PRO A 83 -9.81 -0.22 -9.14
N LEU A 84 -8.74 -0.83 -9.67
CA LEU A 84 -7.39 -0.27 -9.65
C LEU A 84 -7.17 0.48 -10.95
N GLU A 85 -6.71 1.72 -10.87
CA GLU A 85 -6.49 2.59 -12.02
C GLU A 85 -5.10 3.21 -11.98
N GLY A 86 -4.47 3.34 -13.14
CA GLY A 86 -3.16 3.97 -13.22
C GLY A 86 -2.46 3.79 -14.55
N GLU A 87 -1.18 4.16 -14.54
CA GLU A 87 -0.30 4.08 -15.69
C GLU A 87 1.08 3.63 -15.24
N VAL A 88 1.67 2.68 -15.96
CA VAL A 88 3.08 2.30 -15.84
C VAL A 88 3.80 2.53 -17.16
N THR A 89 5.07 2.92 -17.06
CA THR A 89 5.99 3.07 -18.16
C THR A 89 7.19 2.17 -17.90
N LEU A 90 7.47 1.28 -18.84
CA LEU A 90 8.67 0.46 -18.84
C LEU A 90 9.67 1.01 -19.86
N THR A 91 10.95 1.06 -19.48
CA THR A 91 12.04 1.58 -20.31
C THR A 91 13.22 0.62 -20.28
N ASN A 92 13.64 0.13 -21.43
CA ASN A 92 14.85 -0.67 -21.55
C ASN A 92 16.08 0.24 -21.60
N THR A 93 16.93 0.19 -20.57
CA THR A 93 18.18 0.96 -20.48
C THR A 93 19.40 0.21 -21.01
N GLY A 94 19.22 -1.05 -21.39
CA GLY A 94 20.22 -1.97 -21.92
C GLY A 94 20.88 -2.87 -20.89
N ALA A 95 21.05 -2.39 -19.66
CA ALA A 95 21.48 -3.21 -18.53
C ALA A 95 20.30 -3.63 -17.64
N LEU A 96 19.30 -2.76 -17.51
CA LEU A 96 18.10 -3.00 -16.71
C LEU A 96 16.84 -2.54 -17.44
N LEU A 97 15.72 -3.14 -17.07
CA LEU A 97 14.38 -2.70 -17.42
C LEU A 97 13.83 -1.89 -16.25
N LEU A 98 13.63 -0.59 -16.48
CA LEU A 98 13.10 0.33 -15.47
C LEU A 98 11.59 0.48 -15.64
N LEU A 99 10.84 0.19 -14.57
CA LEU A 99 9.40 0.43 -14.49
C LEU A 99 9.14 1.64 -13.60
N ARG A 100 8.35 2.60 -14.09
CA ARG A 100 7.87 3.76 -13.32
C ARG A 100 6.39 3.99 -13.56
N GLY A 101 5.64 4.39 -12.54
CA GLY A 101 4.21 4.65 -12.71
C GLY A 101 3.51 5.04 -11.42
N HIS A 102 2.19 5.08 -11.47
CA HIS A 102 1.34 5.28 -10.31
C HIS A 102 0.11 4.37 -10.38
N VAL A 103 -0.49 4.10 -9.23
CA VAL A 103 -1.75 3.38 -9.08
C VAL A 103 -2.60 4.05 -8.00
N ALA A 104 -3.91 4.11 -8.24
CA ALA A 104 -4.92 4.49 -7.29
C ALA A 104 -5.93 3.35 -7.12
N ALA A 105 -6.33 3.08 -5.88
CA ALA A 105 -7.34 2.07 -5.56
C ALA A 105 -8.08 2.40 -4.26
N ASP A 106 -9.36 2.05 -4.21
CA ASP A 106 -10.12 2.05 -2.96
C ASP A 106 -9.93 0.72 -2.23
N LEU A 107 -9.38 0.75 -1.02
CA LEU A 107 -9.16 -0.44 -0.19
C LEU A 107 -10.19 -0.51 0.94
N ALA A 108 -10.78 -1.70 1.14
CA ALA A 108 -11.57 -1.99 2.33
C ALA A 108 -10.64 -2.45 3.46
N LEU A 109 -10.53 -1.65 4.50
CA LEU A 109 -9.67 -1.87 5.67
C LEU A 109 -10.50 -1.92 6.96
N GLU A 110 -9.87 -2.34 8.06
CA GLU A 110 -10.50 -2.35 9.38
C GLU A 110 -10.08 -1.13 10.19
N CYS A 111 -11.07 -0.39 10.71
CA CYS A 111 -10.81 0.78 11.54
C CYS A 111 -9.99 0.40 12.79
N GLY A 112 -8.83 1.02 12.98
CA GLY A 112 -7.94 0.75 14.11
C GLY A 112 -8.50 1.14 15.49
N ARG A 113 -9.69 1.77 15.54
CA ARG A 113 -10.36 2.16 16.80
C ARG A 113 -11.58 1.30 17.12
N CYS A 114 -12.46 1.03 16.16
CA CYS A 114 -13.73 0.33 16.38
C CYS A 114 -13.85 -1.01 15.65
N LEU A 115 -12.85 -1.38 14.83
CA LEU A 115 -12.82 -2.59 14.00
C LEU A 115 -13.91 -2.67 12.92
N ALA A 116 -14.69 -1.60 12.71
CA ALA A 116 -15.63 -1.54 11.60
C ALA A 116 -14.88 -1.46 10.26
N ARG A 117 -15.43 -2.10 9.23
CA ARG A 117 -14.93 -1.95 7.85
C ARG A 117 -15.06 -0.48 7.43
N THR A 118 -13.99 0.05 6.85
CA THR A 118 -13.91 1.39 6.27
C THR A 118 -13.26 1.30 4.88
N VAL A 119 -13.65 2.19 3.97
CA VAL A 119 -13.02 2.30 2.66
C VAL A 119 -12.04 3.46 2.70
N GLN A 120 -10.81 3.25 2.25
CA GLN A 120 -9.77 4.26 2.19
C GLN A 120 -9.24 4.37 0.76
N PRO A 121 -9.20 5.57 0.16
CA PRO A 121 -8.48 5.78 -1.08
C PRO A 121 -6.98 5.66 -0.81
N VAL A 122 -6.28 4.85 -1.61
CA VAL A 122 -4.83 4.64 -1.51
C VAL A 122 -4.21 4.87 -2.87
N GLU A 123 -3.19 5.71 -2.89
CA GLU A 123 -2.37 6.01 -4.06
C GLU A 123 -0.92 5.57 -3.78
N ALA A 124 -0.28 4.95 -4.77
CA ALA A 124 1.10 4.53 -4.68
C ALA A 124 1.86 4.88 -5.97
N GLU A 125 3.07 5.39 -5.81
CA GLU A 125 4.05 5.52 -6.90
C GLU A 125 4.81 4.20 -7.03
N LEU A 126 5.08 3.79 -8.27
CA LEU A 126 5.83 2.59 -8.59
C LEU A 126 7.18 2.97 -9.19
N GLU A 127 8.25 2.40 -8.67
CA GLU A 127 9.58 2.47 -9.26
C GLU A 127 10.32 1.16 -8.99
N GLU A 128 10.53 0.36 -10.04
CA GLU A 128 11.19 -0.94 -9.95
C GLU A 128 12.25 -1.09 -11.04
N GLU A 129 13.32 -1.80 -10.71
CA GLU A 129 14.42 -2.11 -11.62
C GLU A 129 14.55 -3.63 -11.76
N PHE A 130 14.59 -4.11 -13.00
CA PHE A 130 14.78 -5.52 -13.31
C PHE A 130 16.06 -5.71 -14.12
N ASP A 131 16.99 -6.51 -13.61
CA ASP A 131 18.23 -6.81 -14.33
C ASP A 131 17.94 -7.58 -15.62
N LEU A 132 18.57 -7.12 -16.72
CA LEU A 132 18.53 -7.83 -17.99
C LEU A 132 19.80 -8.66 -18.15
N VAL A 133 19.62 -9.98 -18.26
CA VAL A 133 20.69 -10.94 -18.51
C VAL A 133 20.67 -11.40 -19.97
N THR A 134 21.84 -11.64 -20.53
CA THR A 134 21.97 -12.26 -21.86
C THR A 134 21.71 -13.75 -21.72
N ALA A 135 20.54 -14.21 -22.17
CA ALA A 135 20.23 -15.62 -22.28
C ALA A 135 20.71 -16.17 -23.64
N HIS A 136 21.36 -17.33 -23.62
CA HIS A 136 21.75 -18.04 -24.84
C HIS A 136 20.66 -19.02 -25.24
N ASN A 137 19.95 -18.71 -26.33
CA ASN A 137 19.01 -19.66 -26.93
C ASN A 137 19.77 -20.74 -27.72
N ALA A 138 19.93 -21.93 -27.12
CA ALA A 138 20.65 -23.06 -27.71
C ALA A 138 20.12 -23.50 -29.10
N PHE A 139 18.87 -23.16 -29.43
CA PHE A 139 18.24 -23.49 -30.71
C PHE A 139 18.49 -22.48 -31.84
N HIS A 140 18.82 -21.23 -31.52
CA HIS A 140 18.87 -20.13 -32.49
C HIS A 140 20.23 -19.44 -32.62
N GLN A 141 21.24 -19.83 -31.84
CA GLN A 141 22.58 -19.21 -31.83
C GLN A 141 22.53 -17.67 -31.68
N GLU A 142 21.48 -17.16 -31.04
CA GLU A 142 21.20 -15.73 -30.91
C GLU A 142 21.27 -15.35 -29.43
N GLU A 143 21.98 -14.26 -29.13
CA GLU A 143 22.01 -13.63 -27.81
C GLU A 143 20.72 -12.84 -27.63
N VAL A 144 19.86 -13.27 -26.70
CA VAL A 144 18.62 -12.56 -26.37
C VAL A 144 18.72 -12.00 -24.97
N GLN A 145 18.37 -10.73 -24.80
CA GLN A 145 18.18 -10.16 -23.46
C GLN A 145 16.86 -10.67 -22.87
N ALA A 146 16.93 -11.16 -21.65
CA ALA A 146 15.81 -11.63 -20.83
C ALA A 146 15.99 -11.08 -19.41
N VAL A 147 14.92 -11.04 -18.62
CA VAL A 147 15.00 -10.61 -17.22
C VAL A 147 15.57 -11.75 -16.37
N ASP A 148 16.39 -11.42 -15.36
CA ASP A 148 16.85 -12.40 -14.37
C ASP A 148 15.69 -12.86 -13.46
N GLU A 149 15.35 -14.15 -13.55
CA GLU A 149 14.22 -14.76 -12.82
C GLU A 149 14.59 -15.22 -11.41
N ASP A 150 15.89 -15.30 -11.07
CA ASP A 150 16.37 -15.90 -9.81
C ASP A 150 16.19 -14.98 -8.58
N SER A 151 15.53 -13.83 -8.74
CA SER A 151 15.12 -12.98 -7.62
C SER A 151 13.91 -13.61 -6.89
N PRO A 152 14.01 -13.89 -5.57
CA PRO A 152 12.94 -14.54 -4.79
C PRO A 152 11.65 -13.70 -4.66
N ALA A 153 11.66 -12.46 -5.16
CA ALA A 153 10.51 -11.54 -5.19
C ALA A 153 10.12 -11.12 -6.62
N SER A 154 10.53 -11.86 -7.65
CA SER A 154 10.29 -11.45 -9.04
C SER A 154 8.79 -11.46 -9.37
N VAL A 155 8.25 -10.26 -9.64
CA VAL A 155 6.94 -10.07 -10.28
C VAL A 155 6.97 -10.43 -11.78
N ILE A 156 8.13 -10.85 -12.29
CA ILE A 156 8.36 -11.25 -13.67
C ILE A 156 8.65 -12.75 -13.70
N LYS A 157 7.91 -13.46 -14.56
CA LYS A 157 8.14 -14.88 -14.87
C LYS A 157 8.39 -15.02 -16.36
N GLY A 158 9.59 -15.43 -16.73
CA GLY A 158 10.13 -15.39 -18.07
C GLY A 158 10.12 -13.97 -18.61
N ASN A 159 9.25 -13.71 -19.59
CA ASN A 159 9.04 -12.39 -20.16
C ASN A 159 7.64 -11.84 -19.88
N VAL A 160 6.99 -12.31 -18.83
CA VAL A 160 5.66 -11.84 -18.44
C VAL A 160 5.75 -11.14 -17.10
N LEU A 161 5.44 -9.85 -17.08
CA LEU A 161 5.28 -9.06 -15.87
C LEU A 161 3.87 -9.22 -15.33
N ASP A 162 3.75 -9.63 -14.07
CA ASP A 162 2.50 -9.65 -13.32
C ASP A 162 2.27 -8.29 -12.65
N LEU A 163 1.53 -7.42 -13.34
CA LEU A 163 1.14 -6.11 -12.79
C LEU A 163 0.29 -6.28 -11.53
N GLY A 164 -0.55 -7.31 -11.44
CA GLY A 164 -1.42 -7.51 -10.28
C GLY A 164 -0.63 -7.70 -8.99
N ASP A 165 0.43 -8.51 -9.04
CA ASP A 165 1.30 -8.74 -7.88
C ASP A 165 2.12 -7.48 -7.52
N LEU A 166 2.61 -6.76 -8.53
CA LEU A 166 3.35 -5.51 -8.36
C LEU A 166 2.49 -4.40 -7.73
N LEU A 167 1.28 -4.20 -8.26
CA LEU A 167 0.31 -3.21 -7.76
C LEU A 167 -0.10 -3.56 -6.33
N ARG A 168 -0.37 -4.84 -6.05
CA ARG A 168 -0.70 -5.34 -4.70
C ARG A 168 0.38 -5.00 -3.68
N GLN A 169 1.65 -5.27 -3.98
CA GLN A 169 2.77 -4.99 -3.08
C GLN A 169 2.85 -3.50 -2.75
N ASN A 170 2.79 -2.64 -3.76
CA ASN A 170 2.89 -1.20 -3.59
C ASN A 170 1.68 -0.61 -2.84
N LEU A 171 0.47 -1.06 -3.13
CA LEU A 171 -0.74 -0.64 -2.42
C LEU A 171 -0.73 -1.07 -0.95
N LEU A 172 -0.22 -2.27 -0.64
CA LEU A 172 -0.05 -2.72 0.74
C LEU A 172 0.95 -1.86 1.53
N LEU A 173 2.03 -1.43 0.88
CA LEU A 173 3.02 -0.55 1.49
C LEU A 173 2.51 0.89 1.68
N ALA A 174 1.68 1.37 0.75
CA ALA A 174 1.08 2.70 0.81
C ALA A 174 -0.16 2.78 1.71
N ALA A 175 -0.75 1.64 2.09
CA ALA A 175 -1.94 1.61 2.92
C ALA A 175 -1.71 2.32 4.28
N PRO A 176 -2.71 3.06 4.81
CA PRO A 176 -2.59 3.71 6.11
C PRO A 176 -2.27 2.70 7.22
N LEU A 177 -1.27 3.01 8.06
CA LEU A 177 -0.92 2.16 9.22
C LEU A 177 -2.07 2.04 10.24
N GLN A 178 -2.91 3.06 10.34
CA GLN A 178 -4.04 3.11 11.25
C GLN A 178 -5.25 3.75 10.55
N PRO A 179 -5.97 2.99 9.71
CA PRO A 179 -7.15 3.51 9.02
C PRO A 179 -8.26 3.77 10.04
N LEU A 180 -9.03 4.84 9.83
CA LEU A 180 -10.15 5.22 10.69
C LEU A 180 -11.44 5.28 9.85
N CYS A 181 -12.56 4.88 10.45
CA CYS A 181 -13.88 5.06 9.81
C CYS A 181 -14.37 6.51 9.84
N SER A 182 -13.83 7.32 10.75
CA SER A 182 -14.03 8.76 10.89
C SER A 182 -12.95 9.34 11.80
N GLU A 183 -12.64 10.62 11.66
CA GLU A 183 -11.69 11.35 12.52
C GLU A 183 -12.10 11.28 14.01
N GLU A 184 -13.40 11.42 14.29
CA GLU A 184 -13.98 11.36 15.64
C GLU A 184 -14.45 9.96 16.05
N CYS A 185 -13.94 8.87 15.47
CA CYS A 185 -14.43 7.52 15.73
C CYS A 185 -14.46 7.19 17.24
N PRO A 186 -15.60 6.82 17.86
CA PRO A 186 -15.67 6.65 19.33
C PRO A 186 -14.86 5.46 19.86
N GLY A 187 -14.45 4.54 18.98
CA GLY A 187 -13.78 3.29 19.35
C GLY A 187 -14.77 2.12 19.53
N ILE A 188 -14.27 0.99 20.01
CA ILE A 188 -15.09 -0.18 20.30
C ILE A 188 -16.14 0.20 21.34
N PRO A 189 -17.45 -0.04 21.09
CA PRO A 189 -18.48 0.22 22.09
C PRO A 189 -18.27 -0.70 23.30
N LEU A 190 -18.04 -0.12 24.47
CA LEU A 190 -17.97 -0.86 25.72
C LEU A 190 -19.40 -1.13 26.21
N ASN A 191 -19.95 -2.28 25.82
CA ASN A 191 -21.22 -2.75 26.35
C ASN A 191 -20.93 -3.51 27.64
N GLU A 192 -21.59 -3.18 28.75
CA GLU A 192 -21.37 -3.81 30.07
C GLU A 192 -21.59 -5.34 30.06
N GLU A 193 -22.35 -5.88 29.08
CA GLU A 193 -22.54 -7.32 28.89
C GLU A 193 -21.28 -8.06 28.38
N SER A 194 -20.34 -7.36 27.74
CA SER A 194 -19.05 -7.94 27.31
C SER A 194 -18.00 -8.00 28.43
N ALA A 195 -18.23 -7.29 29.53
CA ALA A 195 -17.42 -7.41 30.76
C ALA A 195 -17.80 -8.65 31.59
N ALA A 196 -18.95 -9.27 31.33
CA ALA A 196 -19.44 -10.45 32.06
C ALA A 196 -18.88 -11.79 31.54
N ALA A 197 -18.06 -11.78 30.48
CA ALA A 197 -17.32 -12.94 29.99
C ALA A 197 -15.83 -12.93 30.40
N GLY A 198 -15.44 -12.03 31.31
CA GLY A 198 -14.19 -12.12 32.06
C GLY A 198 -14.45 -12.87 33.35
N ASP A 199 -13.77 -14.01 33.53
CA ASP A 199 -13.69 -14.79 34.76
C ASP A 199 -13.76 -13.90 36.00
N SER A 200 -14.84 -14.04 36.77
CA SER A 200 -15.01 -13.38 38.06
C SER A 200 -14.06 -14.02 39.07
N GLY A 201 -12.77 -13.75 38.93
CA GLY A 201 -11.74 -13.95 39.94
C GLY A 201 -11.92 -12.92 41.04
N ALA A 202 -12.90 -13.14 41.92
CA ALA A 202 -12.99 -12.45 43.19
C ALA A 202 -11.80 -12.87 44.07
N GLY A 203 -10.68 -12.19 43.91
CA GLY A 203 -9.49 -12.33 44.74
C GLY A 203 -8.67 -11.05 44.68
N ARG A 204 -8.96 -10.06 45.53
CA ARG A 204 -8.03 -8.95 45.80
C ARG A 204 -6.85 -9.52 46.59
N GLY A 205 -5.87 -10.05 45.86
CA GLY A 205 -4.66 -10.64 46.43
C GLY A 205 -3.43 -10.20 45.67
N ASP A 206 -3.07 -8.92 45.74
CA ASP A 206 -1.70 -8.43 45.47
C ASP A 206 -1.04 -8.99 44.18
N ASP A 207 -1.84 -9.09 43.11
CA ASP A 207 -1.47 -9.68 41.83
C ASP A 207 -0.66 -8.68 41.00
N ASN A 208 0.55 -8.38 41.46
CA ASN A 208 1.55 -7.79 40.59
C ASN A 208 2.04 -8.90 39.63
N PRO A 209 1.87 -8.77 38.30
CA PRO A 209 2.27 -9.79 37.32
C PRO A 209 3.77 -10.13 37.37
N LEU A 210 4.58 -9.30 38.02
CA LEU A 210 6.02 -9.47 38.18
C LEU A 210 6.44 -10.04 39.56
N ARG A 211 5.49 -10.55 40.37
CA ARG A 211 5.79 -11.16 41.67
C ARG A 211 6.81 -12.29 41.57
N ARG A 212 6.63 -13.18 40.59
CA ARG A 212 7.55 -14.30 40.33
C ARG A 212 8.96 -13.84 39.98
N LEU A 213 9.08 -12.72 39.27
CA LEU A 213 10.38 -12.12 38.97
C LEU A 213 11.03 -11.54 40.23
N ALA A 214 10.25 -10.90 41.10
CA ALA A 214 10.73 -10.41 42.39
C ALA A 214 11.25 -11.55 43.28
N ASP A 215 10.55 -12.69 43.32
CA ASP A 215 10.96 -13.90 44.05
C ASP A 215 12.30 -14.45 43.50
N LEU A 216 12.46 -14.49 42.18
CA LEU A 216 13.69 -14.98 41.53
C LEU A 216 14.88 -14.05 41.74
N LEU A 217 14.66 -12.73 41.69
CA LEU A 217 15.70 -11.75 41.97
C LEU A 217 16.13 -11.75 43.44
N ALA A 218 15.19 -12.01 44.36
CA ALA A 218 15.51 -12.18 45.78
C ALA A 218 16.33 -13.46 46.03
N ALA A 219 16.00 -14.56 45.35
CA ALA A 219 16.77 -15.80 45.42
C ALA A 219 18.20 -15.64 44.88
N GLN A 220 18.37 -14.95 43.73
CA GLN A 220 19.70 -14.70 43.15
C GLN A 220 20.60 -13.83 44.04
N ARG A 221 20.03 -12.86 44.76
CA ARG A 221 20.81 -12.03 45.70
C ARG A 221 21.30 -12.82 46.92
N GLY A 222 20.53 -13.81 47.39
CA GLY A 222 20.96 -14.68 48.50
C GLY A 222 22.09 -15.65 48.14
N ASP A 223 22.16 -16.06 46.86
CA ASP A 223 23.22 -16.95 46.37
C ASP A 223 24.56 -16.21 46.11
N ASP A 224 24.53 -14.89 45.88
CA ASP A 224 25.74 -14.07 45.75
C ASP A 224 26.39 -13.72 47.11
N ASP A 225 25.58 -13.54 48.17
CA ASP A 225 26.09 -13.26 49.52
C ASP A 225 26.84 -14.46 50.11
N THR A 226 26.36 -15.68 49.87
CA THR A 226 27.01 -16.92 50.38
C THR A 226 28.32 -17.27 49.67
N LYS A 227 28.56 -16.76 48.46
CA LYS A 227 29.80 -16.99 47.71
C LYS A 227 30.94 -16.02 48.08
N SER A 228 30.63 -14.98 48.86
CA SER A 228 31.57 -13.93 49.24
C SER A 228 32.33 -14.21 50.54
N GLU A 229 31.92 -15.21 51.33
CA GLU A 229 32.52 -15.53 52.64
C GLU A 229 33.51 -16.72 52.62
N GLU A 230 33.73 -17.38 51.48
CA GLU A 230 34.59 -18.58 51.38
C GLU A 230 35.93 -18.34 50.65
N ARG A 231 36.56 -17.16 50.83
CA ARG A 231 37.86 -16.85 50.22
C ARG A 231 38.86 -16.20 51.17
#